data_AF-A0A1C4ZBZ6-F1
#
_entry.id   AF-A0A1C4ZBZ6-F1
#
_cell.length_a   1.000
_cell.length_b   1.000
_cell.length_c   1.000
_cell.angle_alpha   90.00
_cell.angle_beta   90.00
_cell.angle_gamma   90.00
#
_symmetry.space_group_name_H-M   'P 1'
#
loop_
_entity.id
_entity.type
_entity.pdbx_description
1 polymer ?
#
loop_
_entity_poly.entity_id
_entity_poly.type
_entity_poly.pdbx_seq_one_letter_code
_entity_poly.pdbx_strand_id
1 'polypeptide(L)'
;MAMLTGKVVRFDEVRGYGFIAPDDGSDDVFVHANMLDGDKWALTPGVPVEYDAVETERGPKAVLVRVVGVAPGADRAPTAGAGLSARAGVTVGGGRSRDSGQVTGSAEDDEGLCDVLSERAFSVEATEALLTSVPDLTGAQVVAVRTRMLELARRHGWVEG
;
A
#
# COMPACT_ATOMS: atom_id res chain seq x y z
N MET A 1 -23.15 -0.20 4.90
CA MET A 1 -21.88 -0.96 5.03
C MET A 1 -21.20 -0.41 6.26
N ALA A 2 -20.71 -1.29 7.12
CA ALA A 2 -20.03 -0.90 8.35
C ALA A 2 -18.54 -1.00 8.10
N MET A 3 -17.83 0.12 8.25
CA MET A 3 -16.37 0.15 8.19
C MET A 3 -15.83 -0.59 9.42
N LEU A 4 -15.03 -1.61 9.17
CA LEU A 4 -14.36 -2.42 10.18
C LEU A 4 -12.87 -2.07 10.20
N THR A 5 -12.24 -2.23 11.36
CA THR A 5 -10.81 -2.05 11.53
C THR A 5 -10.15 -3.36 11.93
N GLY A 6 -8.89 -3.52 11.57
CA GLY A 6 -8.11 -4.69 11.93
C GLY A 6 -6.64 -4.54 11.57
N LYS A 7 -5.88 -5.62 11.72
CA LYS A 7 -4.45 -5.67 11.41
C LYS A 7 -4.13 -6.80 10.46
N VAL A 8 -3.25 -6.54 9.50
CA VAL A 8 -2.75 -7.59 8.60
C VAL A 8 -1.95 -8.60 9.42
N VAL A 9 -2.32 -9.88 9.38
CA VAL A 9 -1.60 -10.95 10.10
C VAL A 9 -0.55 -11.58 9.22
N ARG A 10 -0.91 -11.80 7.95
CA ARG A 10 -0.02 -12.38 6.94
C ARG A 10 -0.43 -11.91 5.56
N PHE A 11 0.56 -11.70 4.71
CA PHE A 11 0.36 -11.36 3.32
C PHE A 11 1.48 -11.99 2.49
N ASP A 12 1.11 -12.63 1.39
CA ASP A 12 2.05 -13.17 0.42
C ASP A 12 2.11 -12.18 -0.75
N GLU A 13 3.21 -11.44 -0.85
CA GLU A 13 3.42 -10.40 -1.86
C GLU A 13 3.50 -10.97 -3.28
N VAL A 14 3.99 -12.21 -3.42
CA VAL A 14 4.14 -12.89 -4.71
C VAL A 14 2.78 -13.36 -5.21
N ARG A 15 1.97 -13.91 -4.32
CA ARG A 15 0.62 -14.42 -4.65
C ARG A 15 -0.47 -13.34 -4.57
N GLY A 16 -0.18 -12.21 -3.92
CA GLY A 16 -1.07 -11.05 -3.83
C GLY A 16 -2.26 -11.21 -2.90
N TYR A 17 -2.19 -12.09 -1.90
CA TYR A 17 -3.28 -12.30 -0.94
C TYR A 17 -2.79 -12.50 0.49
N GLY A 18 -3.69 -12.23 1.44
CA GLY A 18 -3.40 -12.29 2.87
C GLY A 18 -4.66 -12.34 3.71
N PHE A 19 -4.48 -12.12 5.01
CA PHE A 19 -5.54 -12.17 6.01
C PHE A 19 -5.39 -11.04 7.01
N ILE A 20 -6.52 -10.48 7.43
CA ILE A 20 -6.65 -9.41 8.41
C ILE A 20 -7.32 -9.99 9.66
N ALA A 21 -6.72 -9.76 10.83
CA ALA A 21 -7.35 -9.99 12.10
C ALA A 21 -8.21 -8.77 12.45
N PRO A 22 -9.54 -8.91 12.54
CA PRO A 22 -10.43 -7.83 12.95
C PRO A 22 -10.17 -7.40 14.41
N ASP A 23 -10.33 -6.11 14.71
CA ASP A 23 -10.16 -5.61 16.09
C ASP A 23 -11.30 -6.06 17.03
N ASP A 24 -12.45 -6.48 16.48
CA ASP A 24 -13.58 -7.01 17.24
C ASP A 24 -13.40 -8.46 17.72
N GLY A 25 -12.30 -9.11 17.29
CA GLY A 25 -11.96 -10.49 17.64
C GLY A 25 -12.74 -11.55 16.86
N SER A 26 -13.43 -11.18 15.78
CA SER A 26 -14.03 -12.12 14.83
C SER A 26 -12.99 -12.89 14.00
N ASP A 27 -13.45 -13.83 13.18
CA ASP A 27 -12.58 -14.68 12.36
C ASP A 27 -11.75 -13.86 11.35
N ASP A 28 -10.56 -14.35 11.04
CA ASP A 28 -9.65 -13.73 10.07
C ASP A 28 -10.35 -13.49 8.72
N VAL A 29 -10.26 -12.26 8.23
CA VAL A 29 -10.89 -11.83 6.98
C VAL A 29 -9.90 -11.91 5.83
N PHE A 30 -10.31 -12.53 4.72
CA PHE A 30 -9.48 -12.67 3.53
C PHE A 30 -9.29 -11.33 2.81
N VAL A 31 -8.06 -10.99 2.42
CA VAL A 31 -7.74 -9.79 1.64
C VAL A 31 -6.94 -10.12 0.38
N HIS A 32 -7.21 -9.40 -0.70
CA HIS A 32 -6.49 -9.48 -1.97
C HIS A 32 -5.91 -8.11 -2.33
N ALA A 33 -4.71 -8.06 -2.90
CA ALA A 33 -4.00 -6.82 -3.25
C ALA A 33 -4.86 -5.85 -4.09
N ASN A 34 -5.65 -6.37 -5.03
CA ASN A 34 -6.55 -5.58 -5.88
C ASN A 34 -7.68 -4.86 -5.13
N MET A 35 -7.92 -5.16 -3.85
CA MET A 35 -8.95 -4.50 -3.03
C MET A 35 -8.38 -3.32 -2.23
N LEU A 36 -7.08 -3.08 -2.32
CA LEU A 36 -6.40 -1.98 -1.65
C LEU A 36 -6.51 -0.70 -2.48
N ASP A 37 -6.93 0.37 -1.83
CA ASP A 37 -6.93 1.73 -2.39
C ASP A 37 -5.53 2.34 -2.16
N GLY A 38 -4.54 1.83 -2.91
CA GLY A 38 -3.14 2.24 -2.76
C GLY A 38 -2.13 1.15 -3.15
N ASP A 39 -0.93 1.28 -2.61
CA ASP A 39 0.20 0.46 -2.97
C ASP A 39 0.15 -0.94 -2.33
N LYS A 40 0.16 -2.00 -3.15
CA LYS A 40 0.09 -3.40 -2.69
C LYS A 40 1.18 -3.79 -1.68
N TRP A 41 2.32 -3.09 -1.69
CA TRP A 41 3.43 -3.30 -0.76
C TRP A 41 3.16 -2.73 0.64
N ALA A 42 2.08 -1.97 0.83
CA ALA A 42 1.68 -1.45 2.13
C ALA A 42 1.01 -2.51 3.03
N LEU A 43 0.59 -3.65 2.47
CA LEU A 43 -0.02 -4.77 3.21
C LEU A 43 1.04 -5.65 3.89
N THR A 44 1.80 -5.06 4.82
CA THR A 44 2.76 -5.82 5.63
C THR A 44 2.14 -6.29 6.95
N PRO A 45 2.59 -7.43 7.51
CA PRO A 45 2.10 -7.89 8.81
C PRO A 45 2.23 -6.83 9.91
N GLY A 46 1.18 -6.67 10.71
CA GLY A 46 1.08 -5.69 11.80
C GLY A 46 0.49 -4.34 11.39
N VAL A 47 0.32 -4.07 10.08
CA VAL A 47 -0.24 -2.81 9.60
C VAL A 47 -1.74 -2.71 9.93
N PRO A 48 -2.18 -1.62 10.57
CA PRO A 48 -3.60 -1.34 10.78
C PRO A 48 -4.28 -0.92 9.47
N VAL A 49 -5.46 -1.49 9.25
CA VAL A 49 -6.27 -1.29 8.04
C VAL A 49 -7.74 -1.07 8.40
N GLU A 50 -8.40 -0.28 7.57
CA GLU A 50 -9.85 -0.10 7.55
C GLU A 50 -10.40 -0.78 6.29
N TYR A 51 -11.52 -1.48 6.41
CA TYR A 51 -12.12 -2.24 5.31
C TYR A 51 -13.61 -2.48 5.52
N ASP A 52 -14.31 -2.81 4.43
CA ASP A 52 -15.64 -3.39 4.48
C ASP A 52 -15.56 -4.91 4.37
N ALA A 53 -16.29 -5.64 5.20
CA ALA A 53 -16.41 -7.10 5.09
C ALA A 53 -17.63 -7.50 4.25
N VAL A 54 -17.42 -8.41 3.30
CA VAL A 54 -18.47 -9.01 2.46
C VAL A 54 -18.39 -10.52 2.58
N GLU A 55 -19.52 -11.18 2.85
CA GLU A 55 -19.60 -12.63 2.84
C GLU A 55 -19.51 -13.17 1.41
N THR A 56 -18.70 -14.21 1.23
CA THR A 56 -18.52 -14.91 -0.05
C THR A 56 -18.62 -16.41 0.15
N GLU A 57 -18.68 -17.17 -0.95
CA GLU A 57 -18.66 -18.65 -0.92
C GLU A 57 -17.41 -19.24 -0.23
N ARG A 58 -16.36 -18.43 -0.05
CA ARG A 58 -15.10 -18.82 0.59
C ARG A 58 -14.90 -18.19 1.97
N GLY A 59 -15.94 -17.60 2.55
CA GLY A 59 -15.90 -16.89 3.83
C GLY A 59 -15.81 -15.37 3.68
N PRO A 60 -15.56 -14.65 4.79
CA PRO A 60 -15.53 -13.19 4.81
C PRO A 60 -14.34 -12.64 4.01
N LYS A 61 -14.61 -11.66 3.17
CA LYS A 61 -13.63 -10.99 2.32
C LYS A 61 -13.64 -9.49 2.56
N ALA A 62 -12.45 -8.91 2.72
CA ALA A 62 -12.24 -7.48 2.82
C ALA A 62 -12.31 -6.83 1.43
N VAL A 63 -13.06 -5.73 1.34
CA VAL A 63 -13.16 -4.84 0.17
C VAL A 63 -12.95 -3.39 0.62
N LEU A 64 -12.63 -2.51 -0.33
CA LEU A 64 -12.36 -1.08 -0.06
C LEU A 64 -11.31 -0.88 1.04
N VAL A 65 -10.23 -1.67 0.99
CA VAL A 65 -9.22 -1.71 2.05
C VAL A 65 -8.35 -0.46 1.97
N ARG A 66 -8.16 0.19 3.11
CA ARG A 66 -7.28 1.36 3.28
C ARG A 66 -6.33 1.14 4.45
N VAL A 67 -5.07 1.54 4.28
CA VAL A 67 -4.10 1.55 5.38
C VAL A 67 -4.33 2.80 6.22
N VAL A 68 -4.58 2.63 7.51
CA VAL A 68 -4.78 3.74 8.43
C VAL A 68 -3.44 4.00 9.09
N GLY A 69 -2.77 5.09 8.73
CA GLY A 69 -1.34 5.34 8.97
C GLY A 69 -0.80 4.96 10.36
N VAL A 70 0.43 4.46 10.37
CA VAL A 70 1.26 4.31 11.56
C VAL A 70 1.50 5.68 12.20
N ALA A 71 1.10 5.84 13.46
CA ALA A 71 1.62 6.92 14.30
C ALA A 71 3.17 6.81 14.32
N PRO A 72 3.92 7.87 14.02
CA PRO A 72 5.38 7.80 14.02
C PRO A 72 5.86 7.59 15.46
N GLY A 73 6.38 6.39 15.77
CA GLY A 73 7.12 6.18 17.02
C GLY A 73 6.83 4.93 17.86
N ALA A 74 6.47 3.77 17.27
CA ALA A 74 6.49 2.51 18.01
C ALA A 74 7.82 1.76 17.81
N ASP A 75 8.90 2.29 18.38
CA ASP A 75 10.06 1.50 18.82
C ASP A 75 9.65 0.62 20.01
N ARG A 76 10.26 -0.58 20.08
CA ARG A 76 10.16 -1.68 21.08
C ARG A 76 8.95 -2.63 20.98
N ALA A 77 9.10 -3.95 20.99
CA ALA A 77 10.26 -4.83 21.20
C ALA A 77 9.95 -6.27 20.71
N PRO A 78 10.97 -7.12 20.47
CA PRO A 78 10.81 -8.53 20.14
C PRO A 78 10.71 -9.38 21.42
N THR A 79 9.90 -10.44 21.38
CA THR A 79 9.91 -11.57 22.33
C THR A 79 9.88 -12.85 21.50
N ALA A 80 10.55 -13.96 21.80
CA ALA A 80 11.60 -14.33 22.72
C ALA A 80 12.23 -15.62 22.15
N GLY A 81 13.53 -15.85 22.39
CA GLY A 81 14.20 -17.09 21.99
C GLY A 81 15.60 -17.17 22.60
N ALA A 82 15.68 -17.71 23.81
CA ALA A 82 16.89 -17.89 24.58
C ALA A 82 17.84 -18.95 23.96
N GLY A 83 19.15 -18.72 24.06
CA GLY A 83 20.18 -19.70 23.75
C GLY A 83 21.58 -19.14 23.95
N LEU A 84 22.15 -19.39 25.13
CA LEU A 84 23.47 -18.95 25.57
C LEU A 84 24.61 -19.62 24.79
N SER A 85 25.63 -18.85 24.40
CA SER A 85 27.03 -19.32 24.48
C SER A 85 27.99 -18.13 24.55
N ALA A 86 28.82 -18.15 25.60
CA ALA A 86 29.85 -17.18 25.89
C ALA A 86 31.08 -17.35 24.98
N ARG A 87 31.79 -16.26 24.68
CA ARG A 87 33.16 -16.00 25.18
C ARG A 87 33.81 -14.74 24.59
N ALA A 88 34.33 -13.93 25.52
CA ALA A 88 35.61 -13.22 25.55
C ALA A 88 36.02 -12.26 24.42
N GLY A 89 36.29 -11.01 24.82
CA GLY A 89 37.08 -10.05 24.04
C GLY A 89 37.09 -8.65 24.67
N VAL A 90 37.97 -8.43 25.65
CA VAL A 90 38.29 -7.11 26.24
C VAL A 90 39.14 -6.30 25.27
N THR A 91 38.84 -5.00 25.08
CA THR A 91 39.85 -3.92 25.05
C THR A 91 39.22 -2.55 25.36
N VAL A 92 39.94 -1.79 26.18
CA VAL A 92 39.68 -0.43 26.69
C VAL A 92 40.22 0.63 25.71
N GLY A 93 39.61 1.81 25.67
CA GLY A 93 40.32 3.05 25.28
C GLY A 93 39.41 4.18 24.82
N GLY A 94 39.16 5.17 25.69
CA GLY A 94 38.31 6.32 25.40
C GLY A 94 38.96 7.43 24.56
N GLY A 95 38.17 8.42 24.15
CA GLY A 95 38.64 9.62 23.47
C GLY A 95 37.51 10.58 23.14
N ARG A 96 37.62 11.80 23.64
CA ARG A 96 36.63 12.88 23.66
C ARG A 96 36.37 13.50 22.28
N SER A 97 35.22 14.17 22.20
CA SER A 97 35.05 15.58 21.81
C SER A 97 34.28 15.87 20.52
N ARG A 98 33.09 16.47 20.75
CA ARG A 98 32.40 17.55 20.03
C ARG A 98 33.12 18.13 18.81
N ASP A 99 32.45 18.18 17.66
CA ASP A 99 31.92 19.44 17.10
C ASP A 99 30.92 19.19 15.95
N SER A 100 30.10 20.20 15.79
CA SER A 100 28.91 20.47 15.02
C SER A 100 29.08 20.38 13.51
N GLY A 101 27.97 20.14 12.81
CA GLY A 101 27.90 20.17 11.35
C GLY A 101 26.47 20.08 10.85
N GLN A 102 25.69 21.10 11.19
CA GLN A 102 24.35 21.39 10.67
C GLN A 102 24.35 21.41 9.14
N VAL A 103 23.57 20.53 8.51
CA VAL A 103 23.09 20.72 7.13
C VAL A 103 21.58 20.72 7.17
N THR A 104 21.06 21.92 7.04
CA THR A 104 19.67 22.23 6.69
C THR A 104 19.43 21.73 5.26
N GLY A 105 18.92 20.51 5.12
CA GLY A 105 18.20 20.09 3.92
C GLY A 105 16.75 20.37 4.20
N SER A 106 16.25 21.45 3.61
CA SER A 106 14.87 21.90 3.69
C SER A 106 13.90 20.75 3.51
N ALA A 107 12.82 20.78 4.29
CA ALA A 107 11.59 20.11 3.95
C ALA A 107 11.21 20.57 2.54
N GLU A 108 11.50 19.73 1.57
CA GLU A 108 10.69 19.67 0.37
C GLU A 108 9.42 18.95 0.84
N ASP A 109 8.47 19.76 1.31
CA ASP A 109 7.05 19.45 1.16
C ASP A 109 6.83 19.21 -0.35
N ASP A 110 7.22 18.02 -0.81
CA ASP A 110 6.73 17.42 -2.04
C ASP A 110 5.28 17.00 -1.72
N GLU A 111 4.43 18.01 -1.51
CA GLU A 111 3.06 17.95 -1.96
C GLU A 111 3.15 17.78 -3.48
N GLY A 112 3.50 16.56 -3.90
CA GLY A 112 3.47 16.11 -5.28
C GLY A 112 2.06 16.37 -5.76
N LEU A 113 1.89 17.53 -6.38
CA LEU A 113 0.76 17.89 -7.19
C LEU A 113 0.60 16.74 -8.16
N CYS A 114 -0.32 15.82 -7.86
CA CYS A 114 -0.78 14.86 -8.84
C CYS A 114 -1.39 15.72 -9.94
N ASP A 115 -0.57 16.04 -10.95
CA ASP A 115 -0.97 16.83 -12.11
C ASP A 115 -2.22 16.16 -12.67
N VAL A 116 -3.37 16.77 -12.43
CA VAL A 116 -4.65 16.23 -12.89
C VAL A 116 -4.56 16.21 -14.42
N LEU A 117 -4.58 15.03 -15.02
CA LEU A 117 -4.32 14.90 -16.44
C LEU A 117 -5.48 15.52 -17.23
N SER A 118 -5.19 16.21 -18.32
CA SER A 118 -6.28 16.53 -19.26
C SER A 118 -6.93 15.25 -19.80
N GLU A 119 -8.23 15.29 -20.10
CA GLU A 119 -8.94 14.14 -20.70
C GLU A 119 -8.24 13.57 -21.93
N ARG A 120 -7.62 14.45 -22.73
CA ARG A 120 -6.88 14.09 -23.94
C ARG A 120 -5.58 13.36 -23.61
N ALA A 121 -4.81 13.89 -22.66
CA ALA A 121 -3.57 13.24 -22.23
C ALA A 121 -3.85 11.83 -21.70
N PHE A 122 -4.84 11.71 -20.81
CA PHE A 122 -5.29 10.42 -20.29
C PHE A 122 -5.71 9.45 -21.40
N SER A 123 -6.44 9.94 -22.40
CA SER A 123 -6.90 9.12 -23.52
C SER A 123 -5.75 8.60 -24.40
N VAL A 124 -4.70 9.40 -24.60
CA VAL A 124 -3.52 9.01 -25.37
C VAL A 124 -2.72 7.96 -24.61
N GLU A 125 -2.36 8.25 -23.35
CA GLU A 125 -1.63 7.35 -22.45
C GLU A 125 -2.33 5.99 -22.31
N ALA A 126 -3.65 6.00 -22.08
CA ALA A 126 -4.42 4.76 -22.00
C ALA A 126 -4.40 3.97 -23.31
N THR A 127 -4.40 4.64 -24.47
CA THR A 127 -4.34 3.96 -25.78
C THR A 127 -2.97 3.30 -25.95
N GLU A 128 -1.89 4.00 -25.66
CA GLU A 128 -0.52 3.49 -25.78
C GLU A 128 -0.26 2.33 -24.83
N ALA A 129 -0.72 2.44 -23.59
CA ALA A 129 -0.63 1.37 -22.60
C ALA A 129 -1.37 0.09 -23.06
N LEU A 130 -2.58 0.25 -23.62
CA LEU A 130 -3.38 -0.89 -24.13
C LEU A 130 -2.70 -1.57 -25.32
N LEU A 131 -2.24 -0.81 -26.31
CA LEU A 131 -1.58 -1.36 -27.50
C LEU A 131 -0.23 -2.02 -27.17
N THR A 132 0.49 -1.49 -26.18
CA THR A 132 1.75 -2.07 -25.70
C THR A 132 1.53 -3.37 -24.94
N SER A 133 0.50 -3.41 -24.08
CA SER A 133 0.24 -4.56 -23.22
C SER A 133 -0.43 -5.71 -23.95
N VAL A 134 -1.34 -5.41 -24.89
CA VAL A 134 -2.12 -6.41 -25.62
C VAL A 134 -2.18 -6.01 -27.10
N PRO A 135 -1.20 -6.41 -27.91
CA PRO A 135 -1.08 -5.96 -29.30
C PRO A 135 -2.20 -6.48 -30.20
N ASP A 136 -2.90 -7.54 -29.81
CA ASP A 136 -4.00 -8.16 -30.57
C ASP A 136 -5.37 -7.49 -30.33
N LEU A 137 -5.43 -6.41 -29.53
CA LEU A 137 -6.66 -5.65 -29.36
C LEU A 137 -7.10 -5.01 -30.68
N THR A 138 -8.34 -5.27 -31.08
CA THR A 138 -8.94 -4.57 -32.22
C THR A 138 -9.17 -3.10 -31.90
N GLY A 139 -9.14 -2.23 -32.91
CA GLY A 139 -9.40 -0.80 -32.72
C GLY A 139 -10.74 -0.51 -32.04
N ALA A 140 -11.78 -1.30 -32.31
CA ALA A 140 -13.08 -1.17 -31.64
C ALA A 140 -13.00 -1.46 -30.13
N GLN A 141 -12.24 -2.48 -29.73
CA GLN A 141 -12.04 -2.81 -28.32
C GLN A 141 -11.23 -1.72 -27.60
N VAL A 142 -10.18 -1.19 -28.24
CA VAL A 142 -9.38 -0.08 -27.68
C VAL A 142 -10.25 1.14 -27.42
N VAL A 143 -11.09 1.52 -28.39
CA VAL A 143 -12.03 2.65 -28.23
C VAL A 143 -13.02 2.39 -27.10
N ALA A 144 -13.59 1.19 -27.00
CA ALA A 144 -14.54 0.85 -25.95
C ALA A 144 -13.93 0.92 -24.54
N VAL A 145 -12.73 0.34 -24.37
CA VAL A 145 -12.01 0.35 -23.08
C VAL A 145 -11.61 1.77 -22.69
N ARG A 146 -10.98 2.52 -23.61
CA ARG A 146 -10.59 3.92 -23.36
C ARG A 146 -11.76 4.79 -22.94
N THR A 147 -12.91 4.63 -23.60
CA THR A 147 -14.12 5.39 -23.26
C THR A 147 -14.57 5.13 -21.83
N ARG A 148 -14.57 3.86 -21.40
CA ARG A 148 -14.92 3.52 -20.01
C ARG A 148 -13.88 3.96 -18.99
N MET A 149 -12.59 3.90 -19.33
CA MET A 149 -11.54 4.42 -18.47
C MET A 149 -11.67 5.93 -18.27
N LEU A 150 -11.93 6.69 -19.34
CA LEU A 150 -12.09 8.15 -19.25
C LEU A 150 -13.32 8.55 -18.44
N GLU A 151 -14.44 7.84 -18.57
CA GLU A 151 -15.61 8.06 -17.72
C GLU A 151 -15.34 7.78 -16.24
N LEU A 152 -14.59 6.72 -15.94
CA LEU A 152 -14.18 6.41 -14.57
C LEU A 152 -13.30 7.54 -14.03
N ALA A 153 -12.29 7.96 -14.80
CA ALA A 153 -11.38 9.04 -14.42
C ALA A 153 -12.13 10.35 -14.11
N ARG A 154 -13.11 10.72 -14.95
CA ARG A 154 -13.99 11.88 -14.68
C ARG A 154 -14.77 11.74 -13.37
N ARG A 155 -15.38 10.57 -13.12
CA ARG A 155 -16.17 10.34 -11.89
C ARG A 155 -15.34 10.49 -10.62
N HIS A 156 -14.05 10.21 -10.69
CA HIS A 156 -13.13 10.28 -9.56
C HIS A 156 -12.27 11.55 -9.54
N GLY A 157 -12.48 12.49 -10.49
CA GLY A 157 -11.72 13.75 -10.56
C GLY A 157 -10.26 13.56 -10.95
N TRP A 158 -9.90 12.45 -11.60
CA TRP A 158 -8.52 12.18 -12.06
C TRP A 158 -8.15 12.94 -13.34
N VAL A 159 -9.14 13.54 -14.00
CA VAL A 159 -8.95 14.31 -15.23
C VAL A 159 -9.67 15.65 -15.19
N GLU A 160 -9.05 16.66 -15.79
CA GLU A 160 -9.67 17.98 -16.02
C GLU A 160 -10.34 18.02 -17.40
N GLY A 161 -11.58 18.51 -17.42
CA GLY A 161 -12.43 18.66 -18.61
C GLY A 161 -12.32 20.02 -19.29
#